data_AF-A0A543PY45-F1
#
_entry.id   AF-A0A543PY45-F1
#
_cell.length_a   1.000
_cell.length_b   1.000
_cell.length_c   1.000
_cell.angle_alpha   90.00
_cell.angle_beta   90.00
_cell.angle_gamma   90.00
#
_symmetry.space_group_name_H-M   'P 1'
#
loop_
_entity.id
_entity.type
_entity.pdbx_description
1 polymer ?
#
loop_
_entity_poly.entity_id
_entity_poly.type
_entity_poly.pdbx_seq_one_letter_code
_entity_poly.pdbx_strand_id
1 'polypeptide(L)'
;MLEQRVVGTPPTVLARPDAVRLAVTHWLTRLATALHLAWADPMVRRGTLGMGLVSAGSLTPAFLPPKAPIIEQLHLGWLGEGVGRFAATVLIIAGLALLVDAWLRMRPRNGRRVPSLTWVFWSLPVLLAPPLFSRDAYSYAAQGLIVQRGLDPYAYGPYWVPGQYADQVDPMWMLTPAPYGPLALQVQHFIVAITGDNAYLAAVLMRLPALAAVALLAWTLPRLAKRFGVSPSHALWLAVLNPLVIMHFVGGAHGDAVMVALVALALYVASLGRFWVGAALIAAAASYKQTGALALVGVIGMAMQADGTAGLGASARLRSLIRHGITLTLVTIASFTAITVLTGLGWGWTSNLSVPASLRSLIAPPTFVGASIEWFMNLAGMPLATAAAAVPIAQSIGLLVGLVSIGVIVWRVGPRKPVLAAAGALLALVASGPVIHPWYLLWGGVLLGAVRLSERATRAVIFVTLFFVTYGAVDATVSNGTWALGVSAAIWMIGRFVVSRRGSGEPAAPERAMRPVGASAA
;
A
#
# COMPACT_ATOMS: atom_id res chain seq x y z
N MET A 1 -56.71 -22.66 42.36
CA MET A 1 -56.56 -21.29 41.83
C MET A 1 -55.08 -21.07 41.52
N LEU A 2 -54.78 -20.69 40.28
CA LEU A 2 -53.43 -20.51 39.75
C LEU A 2 -52.83 -19.18 40.25
N GLU A 3 -51.69 -19.21 40.93
CA GLU A 3 -50.86 -18.02 41.17
C GLU A 3 -49.80 -17.90 40.06
N GLN A 4 -49.92 -16.86 39.24
CA GLN A 4 -48.92 -16.46 38.26
C GLN A 4 -47.68 -15.90 38.97
N ARG A 5 -46.54 -16.58 38.83
CA ARG A 5 -45.22 -15.98 39.12
C ARG A 5 -44.80 -15.11 37.93
N VAL A 6 -44.89 -13.80 38.10
CA VAL A 6 -44.28 -12.82 37.20
C VAL A 6 -42.77 -12.84 37.42
N VAL A 7 -42.03 -13.32 36.41
CA VAL A 7 -40.57 -13.23 36.35
C VAL A 7 -40.21 -11.78 36.03
N GLY A 8 -39.60 -11.08 36.99
CA GLY A 8 -39.08 -9.74 36.79
C GLY A 8 -37.98 -9.73 35.72
N THR A 9 -38.18 -8.95 34.67
CA THR A 9 -37.14 -8.61 33.69
C THR A 9 -36.06 -7.77 34.40
N PRO A 10 -34.75 -8.07 34.23
CA PRO A 10 -33.71 -7.22 34.79
C PRO A 10 -33.77 -5.83 34.14
N PRO A 11 -33.54 -4.74 34.90
CA PRO A 11 -33.58 -3.40 34.35
C PRO A 11 -32.50 -3.27 33.26
N THR A 12 -32.95 -2.92 32.06
CA THR A 12 -32.08 -2.52 30.97
C THR A 12 -31.34 -1.27 31.42
N VAL A 13 -30.04 -1.40 31.71
CA VAL A 13 -29.18 -0.25 32.03
C VAL A 13 -29.02 0.55 30.75
N LEU A 14 -29.98 1.43 30.47
CA LEU A 14 -29.84 2.49 29.48
C LEU A 14 -28.70 3.39 29.97
N ALA A 15 -27.61 3.45 29.22
CA ALA A 15 -26.50 4.35 29.50
C ALA A 15 -27.06 5.76 29.68
N ARG A 16 -26.85 6.36 30.86
CA ARG A 16 -27.33 7.72 31.15
C ARG A 16 -26.81 8.69 30.09
N PRO A 17 -27.63 9.61 29.55
CA PRO A 17 -27.23 10.58 28.53
C PRO A 17 -25.91 11.32 28.86
N ASP A 18 -25.66 11.55 30.14
CA ASP A 18 -24.44 12.18 30.66
C ASP A 18 -23.17 11.36 30.40
N ALA A 19 -23.25 10.02 30.43
CA ALA A 19 -22.11 9.15 30.18
C ALA A 19 -21.68 9.16 28.71
N VAL A 20 -22.64 9.19 27.79
CA VAL A 20 -22.37 9.32 26.34
C VAL A 20 -21.77 10.70 26.05
N ARG A 21 -22.37 11.77 26.59
CA ARG A 21 -21.85 13.13 26.44
C ARG A 21 -20.43 13.25 26.98
N LEU A 22 -20.16 12.73 28.17
CA LEU A 22 -18.83 12.76 28.79
C LEU A 22 -17.81 11.97 27.95
N ALA A 23 -18.18 10.81 27.41
CA ALA A 23 -17.31 10.00 26.56
C ALA A 23 -16.97 10.71 25.24
N VAL A 24 -17.97 11.36 24.61
CA VAL A 24 -17.77 12.18 23.41
C VAL A 24 -16.85 13.36 23.70
N THR A 25 -17.09 14.10 24.79
CA THR A 25 -16.22 15.22 25.19
C THR A 25 -14.78 14.76 25.43
N HIS A 26 -14.57 13.67 26.17
CA HIS A 26 -13.23 13.11 26.40
C HIS A 26 -12.54 12.65 25.11
N TRP A 27 -13.29 12.10 24.16
CA TRP A 27 -12.76 11.73 22.85
C TRP A 27 -12.35 12.96 22.06
N LEU A 28 -13.20 13.98 21.99
CA LEU A 28 -12.93 15.24 21.31
C LEU A 28 -11.70 15.95 21.89
N THR A 29 -11.59 16.02 23.23
CA THR A 29 -10.42 16.63 23.89
C THR A 29 -9.13 15.88 23.56
N ARG A 30 -9.15 14.54 23.54
CA ARG A 30 -7.98 13.73 23.16
C ARG A 30 -7.61 13.92 21.69
N LEU A 31 -8.60 13.98 20.81
CA LEU A 31 -8.38 14.25 19.38
C LEU A 31 -7.78 15.63 19.18
N ALA A 32 -8.36 16.67 19.78
CA ALA A 32 -7.86 18.04 19.71
C ALA A 32 -6.42 18.12 20.22
N THR A 33 -6.13 17.50 21.38
CA THR A 33 -4.77 17.43 21.93
C THR A 33 -3.81 16.74 20.98
N ALA A 34 -4.19 15.59 20.39
CA ALA A 34 -3.36 14.87 19.44
C ALA A 34 -3.08 15.67 18.16
N LEU A 35 -4.07 16.42 17.66
CA LEU A 35 -3.93 17.32 16.52
C LEU A 35 -2.97 18.48 16.85
N HIS A 36 -3.15 19.12 18.01
CA HIS A 36 -2.26 20.18 18.47
C HIS A 36 -0.82 19.70 18.63
N LEU A 37 -0.60 18.55 19.27
CA LEU A 37 0.73 17.97 19.45
C LEU A 37 1.38 17.55 18.13
N ALA A 38 0.59 17.01 17.19
CA ALA A 38 1.10 16.69 15.86
C ALA A 38 1.50 17.97 15.10
N TRP A 39 0.66 19.00 15.09
CA TRP A 39 0.97 20.25 14.40
C TRP A 39 2.15 21.02 15.02
N ALA A 40 2.35 20.90 16.33
CA ALA A 40 3.51 21.49 17.01
C ALA A 40 4.84 20.95 16.47
N ASP A 41 4.90 19.68 16.03
CA ASP A 41 6.11 19.09 15.46
C ASP A 41 6.47 19.78 14.12
N PRO A 42 7.66 20.39 14.01
CA PRO A 42 8.07 21.10 12.80
C PRO A 42 8.14 20.19 11.57
N MET A 43 8.38 18.88 11.73
CA MET A 43 8.42 17.96 10.60
C MET A 43 7.03 17.64 10.06
N VAL A 44 6.00 17.69 10.91
CA VAL A 44 4.61 17.58 10.46
C VAL A 44 4.25 18.76 9.56
N ARG A 45 4.56 19.98 10.01
CA ARG A 45 4.38 21.21 9.21
C ARG A 45 5.18 21.19 7.92
N ARG A 46 6.44 20.72 7.96
CA ARG A 46 7.30 20.61 6.77
C ARG A 46 6.74 19.64 5.73
N GLY A 47 6.30 18.46 6.13
CA GLY A 47 5.67 17.51 5.21
C GLY A 47 4.31 17.98 4.71
N THR A 48 3.55 18.70 5.53
CA THR A 48 2.27 19.34 5.12
C THR A 48 2.52 20.40 4.04
N LEU A 49 3.49 21.28 4.25
CA LEU A 49 3.93 22.25 3.24
C LEU A 49 4.39 21.50 1.97
N GLY A 50 5.18 20.44 2.12
CA GLY A 50 5.63 19.60 1.02
C GLY A 50 4.46 19.09 0.17
N MET A 51 3.45 18.50 0.80
CA MET A 51 2.26 18.01 0.09
C MET A 51 1.37 19.14 -0.43
N GLY A 52 1.38 20.32 0.20
CA GLY A 52 0.77 21.53 -0.34
C GLY A 52 1.40 21.96 -1.67
N LEU A 53 2.73 21.97 -1.75
CA LEU A 53 3.44 22.29 -2.99
C LEU A 53 3.17 21.25 -4.09
N VAL A 54 3.15 19.95 -3.74
CA VAL A 54 2.80 18.89 -4.70
C VAL A 54 1.37 19.09 -5.22
N SER A 55 0.42 19.43 -4.34
CA SER A 55 -0.98 19.63 -4.71
C SER A 55 -1.19 20.89 -5.58
N ALA A 56 -0.44 21.96 -5.30
CA ALA A 56 -0.47 23.16 -6.14
C ALA A 56 0.18 22.91 -7.51
N GLY A 57 1.27 22.14 -7.55
CA GLY A 57 1.96 21.79 -8.79
C GLY A 57 1.28 20.70 -9.61
N SER A 58 0.22 20.05 -9.12
CA SER A 58 -0.39 18.92 -9.81
C SER A 58 -1.44 19.31 -10.87
N LEU A 59 -1.76 20.59 -11.00
CA LEU A 59 -2.71 21.12 -11.98
C LEU A 59 -2.08 21.23 -13.38
N THR A 60 -1.41 20.18 -13.83
CA THR A 60 -0.71 20.10 -15.12
C THR A 60 -1.05 18.80 -15.88
N PRO A 61 -0.68 18.67 -17.16
CA PRO A 61 -0.87 17.44 -17.94
C PRO A 61 -0.23 16.18 -17.35
N ALA A 62 0.71 16.31 -16.40
CA ALA A 62 1.27 15.16 -15.69
C ALA A 62 0.23 14.38 -14.87
N PHE A 63 -0.81 15.05 -14.38
CA PHE A 63 -1.82 14.42 -13.51
C PHE A 63 -3.25 14.58 -14.01
N LEU A 64 -3.50 15.61 -14.82
CA LEU A 64 -4.81 15.84 -15.43
C LEU A 64 -4.91 15.18 -16.82
N PRO A 65 -6.07 14.58 -17.14
CA PRO A 65 -6.39 14.19 -18.51
C PRO A 65 -6.34 15.40 -19.46
N PRO A 66 -6.03 15.21 -20.76
CA PRO A 66 -5.94 16.31 -21.73
C PRO A 66 -7.20 17.20 -21.83
N LYS A 67 -8.38 16.63 -21.55
CA LYS A 67 -9.69 17.32 -21.57
C LYS A 67 -10.31 17.40 -20.18
N ALA A 68 -9.50 17.64 -19.15
CA ALA A 68 -10.02 17.74 -17.80
C ALA A 68 -10.88 19.02 -17.63
N PRO A 69 -12.15 18.91 -17.20
CA PRO A 69 -13.05 20.07 -17.08
C PRO A 69 -12.49 21.19 -16.19
N ILE A 70 -11.69 20.83 -15.19
CA ILE A 70 -11.08 21.79 -14.25
C ILE A 70 -10.09 22.75 -14.93
N ILE A 71 -9.42 22.33 -16.00
CA ILE A 71 -8.47 23.19 -16.73
C ILE A 71 -9.24 24.30 -17.44
N GLU A 72 -10.34 23.94 -18.10
CA GLU A 72 -11.21 24.87 -18.84
C GLU A 72 -11.95 25.80 -17.88
N GLN A 73 -12.62 25.25 -16.86
CA GLN A 73 -13.45 26.02 -15.92
C GLN A 73 -12.65 27.06 -15.12
N LEU A 74 -11.42 26.73 -14.73
CA LEU A 74 -10.56 27.60 -13.92
C LEU A 74 -9.53 28.38 -14.76
N HIS A 75 -9.61 28.30 -16.10
CA HIS A 75 -8.67 28.97 -17.01
C HIS A 75 -7.20 28.63 -16.72
N LEU A 76 -6.92 27.37 -16.36
CA LEU A 76 -5.61 26.89 -15.93
C LEU A 76 -4.74 26.38 -17.09
N GLY A 77 -5.13 26.62 -18.34
CA GLY A 77 -4.39 26.16 -19.52
C GLY A 77 -2.91 26.57 -19.52
N TRP A 78 -2.60 27.74 -18.96
CA TRP A 78 -1.22 28.25 -18.84
C TRP A 78 -0.31 27.39 -17.95
N LEU A 79 -0.87 26.58 -17.02
CA LEU A 79 -0.10 25.61 -16.22
C LEU A 79 0.34 24.40 -17.05
N GLY A 80 -0.27 24.17 -18.20
CA GLY A 80 0.13 23.13 -19.14
C GLY A 80 1.29 23.52 -20.06
N GLU A 81 1.73 24.78 -20.04
CA GLU A 81 2.67 25.33 -21.02
C GLU A 81 3.74 26.23 -20.40
N GLY A 82 4.82 26.46 -21.14
CA GLY A 82 5.87 27.44 -20.84
C GLY A 82 6.31 27.52 -19.37
N VAL A 83 6.22 28.74 -18.81
CA VAL A 83 6.65 29.06 -17.44
C VAL A 83 5.75 28.41 -16.39
N GLY A 84 4.43 28.30 -16.65
CA GLY A 84 3.49 27.70 -15.71
C GLY A 84 3.81 26.22 -15.45
N ARG A 85 4.03 25.47 -16.52
CA ARG A 85 4.43 24.06 -16.43
C ARG A 85 5.77 23.87 -15.72
N PHE A 86 6.75 24.72 -16.01
CA PHE A 86 8.05 24.70 -15.34
C PHE A 86 7.92 24.98 -13.84
N ALA A 87 7.19 26.02 -13.46
CA ALA A 87 6.94 26.37 -12.07
C ALA A 87 6.24 25.24 -11.32
N ALA A 88 5.22 24.64 -11.92
CA ALA A 88 4.52 23.48 -11.36
C ALA A 88 5.44 22.27 -11.13
N THR A 89 6.32 21.95 -12.09
CA THR A 89 7.36 20.91 -11.91
C THR A 89 8.27 21.22 -10.72
N VAL A 90 8.73 22.47 -10.57
CA VAL A 90 9.57 22.88 -9.44
C VAL A 90 8.82 22.71 -8.12
N LEU A 91 7.54 23.07 -8.05
CA LEU A 91 6.70 22.86 -6.86
C LEU A 91 6.59 21.37 -6.49
N ILE A 92 6.38 20.49 -7.47
CA ILE A 92 6.32 19.03 -7.24
C ILE A 92 7.65 18.52 -6.67
N ILE A 93 8.78 18.84 -7.29
CA ILE A 93 10.10 18.39 -6.85
C ILE A 93 10.41 18.92 -5.45
N ALA A 94 10.21 20.22 -5.22
CA ALA A 94 10.43 20.84 -3.92
C ALA A 94 9.53 20.22 -2.85
N GLY A 95 8.26 19.97 -3.18
CA GLY A 95 7.28 19.35 -2.30
C GLY A 95 7.68 17.94 -1.86
N LEU A 96 8.07 17.09 -2.83
CA LEU A 96 8.57 15.74 -2.55
C LEU A 96 9.86 15.76 -1.74
N ALA A 97 10.78 16.69 -2.01
CA ALA A 97 12.00 16.87 -1.23
C ALA A 97 11.70 17.26 0.23
N LEU A 98 10.71 18.12 0.48
CA LEU A 98 10.26 18.48 1.82
C LEU A 98 9.60 17.31 2.56
N LEU A 99 8.75 16.54 1.88
CA LEU A 99 8.14 15.33 2.44
C LEU A 99 9.20 14.31 2.86
N VAL A 100 10.16 14.03 1.98
CA VAL A 100 11.27 13.10 2.25
C VAL A 100 12.15 13.59 3.40
N ASP A 101 12.54 14.87 3.42
CA ASP A 101 13.36 15.42 4.51
C ASP A 101 12.62 15.33 5.85
N ALA A 102 11.32 15.66 5.87
CA ALA A 102 10.49 15.52 7.06
C ALA A 102 10.40 14.06 7.53
N TRP A 103 10.15 13.12 6.63
CA TRP A 103 10.07 11.69 6.94
C TRP A 103 11.39 11.14 7.50
N LEU A 104 12.53 11.46 6.88
CA LEU A 104 13.84 11.01 7.34
C LEU A 104 14.18 11.55 8.74
N ARG A 105 13.88 12.83 8.99
CA ARG A 105 14.10 13.48 10.30
C ARG A 105 13.12 13.04 11.38
N MET A 106 11.95 12.51 11.00
CA MET A 106 10.99 11.90 11.93
C MET A 106 11.34 10.49 12.34
N ARG A 107 12.41 9.90 11.78
CA ARG A 107 12.84 8.56 12.15
C ARG A 107 13.00 8.46 13.68
N PRO A 108 12.30 7.51 14.35
CA PRO A 108 12.34 7.37 15.80
C PRO A 108 13.68 6.79 16.26
N ARG A 109 14.67 7.67 16.42
CA ARG A 109 15.97 7.42 17.05
C ARG A 109 16.05 8.21 18.36
N ASN A 110 16.88 7.75 19.29
CA ASN A 110 17.18 8.46 20.56
C ASN A 110 15.92 8.89 21.33
N GLY A 111 14.92 8.01 21.38
CA GLY A 111 13.67 8.27 22.11
C GLY A 111 12.66 9.18 21.40
N ARG A 112 12.93 9.66 20.17
CA ARG A 112 11.98 10.47 19.40
C ARG A 112 10.65 9.73 19.23
N ARG A 113 9.56 10.36 19.64
CA ARG A 113 8.20 9.90 19.39
C ARG A 113 7.71 10.43 18.04
N VAL A 114 6.84 9.67 17.40
CA VAL A 114 6.20 10.05 16.14
C VAL A 114 4.73 10.37 16.44
N PRO A 115 4.27 11.61 16.17
CA PRO A 115 2.86 11.94 16.37
C PRO A 115 1.95 11.05 15.52
N SER A 116 0.90 10.48 16.11
CA SER A 116 0.05 9.49 15.44
C SER A 116 -0.84 10.07 14.34
N LEU A 117 -1.11 11.38 14.37
CA LEU A 117 -1.95 12.07 13.40
C LEU A 117 -1.16 12.79 12.29
N THR A 118 0.16 12.58 12.21
CA THR A 118 0.98 13.19 11.14
C THR A 118 0.47 12.86 9.74
N TRP A 119 -0.02 11.64 9.52
CA TRP A 119 -0.56 11.22 8.22
C TRP A 119 -1.76 12.07 7.80
N VAL A 120 -2.61 12.51 8.75
CA VAL A 120 -3.76 13.37 8.46
C VAL A 120 -3.29 14.67 7.83
N PHE A 121 -2.35 15.35 8.49
CA PHE A 121 -1.81 16.62 8.01
C PHE A 121 -1.09 16.49 6.66
N TRP A 122 -0.39 15.38 6.44
CA TRP A 122 0.28 15.13 5.16
C TRP A 122 -0.70 14.77 4.04
N SER A 123 -1.82 14.15 4.36
CA SER A 123 -2.86 13.80 3.40
C SER A 123 -3.77 14.97 3.03
N LEU A 124 -4.04 15.90 3.97
CA LEU A 124 -5.02 16.99 3.80
C LEU A 124 -4.83 17.82 2.51
N PRO A 125 -3.63 18.30 2.15
CA PRO A 125 -3.46 19.11 0.95
C PRO A 125 -3.83 18.36 -0.34
N VAL A 126 -3.60 17.05 -0.34
CA VAL A 126 -3.75 16.17 -1.50
C VAL A 126 -5.22 15.86 -1.80
N LEU A 127 -6.11 16.05 -0.83
CA LEU A 127 -7.55 15.77 -0.99
C LEU A 127 -8.19 16.65 -2.06
N LEU A 128 -7.63 17.84 -2.29
CA LEU A 128 -8.10 18.80 -3.27
C LEU A 128 -7.40 18.68 -4.63
N ALA A 129 -6.41 17.79 -4.74
CA ALA A 129 -5.64 17.59 -5.95
C ALA A 129 -6.32 16.59 -6.91
N PRO A 130 -6.07 16.65 -8.23
CA PRO A 130 -6.33 15.51 -9.13
C PRO A 130 -5.52 14.27 -8.73
N PRO A 131 -5.94 13.05 -9.13
CA PRO A 131 -5.19 11.81 -8.89
C PRO A 131 -3.69 11.98 -9.21
N LEU A 132 -2.83 11.75 -8.21
CA LEU A 132 -1.39 12.00 -8.32
C LEU A 132 -0.63 10.72 -8.68
N PHE A 133 0.37 10.85 -9.56
CA PHE A 133 1.32 9.78 -9.93
C PHE A 133 0.69 8.52 -10.54
N SER A 134 -0.62 8.53 -10.83
CA SER A 134 -1.33 7.49 -11.56
C SER A 134 -2.69 8.01 -12.04
N ARG A 135 -3.13 7.50 -13.20
CA ARG A 135 -4.47 7.75 -13.76
C ARG A 135 -5.47 6.63 -13.47
N ASP A 136 -5.08 5.61 -12.70
CA ASP A 136 -5.92 4.45 -12.39
C ASP A 136 -7.27 4.83 -11.75
N ALA A 137 -7.33 5.93 -10.99
CA ALA A 137 -8.56 6.41 -10.37
C ALA A 137 -9.68 6.69 -11.39
N TYR A 138 -9.33 7.12 -12.61
CA TYR A 138 -10.29 7.29 -13.70
C TYR A 138 -10.78 5.94 -14.23
N SER A 139 -9.89 4.95 -14.34
CA SER A 139 -10.26 3.57 -14.69
C SER A 139 -11.19 2.94 -13.64
N TYR A 140 -10.91 3.17 -12.35
CA TYR A 140 -11.78 2.73 -11.25
C TYR A 140 -13.18 3.35 -11.37
N ALA A 141 -13.25 4.64 -11.69
CA ALA A 141 -14.52 5.34 -11.90
C ALA A 141 -15.29 4.76 -13.09
N ALA A 142 -14.63 4.53 -14.23
CA ALA A 142 -15.26 3.91 -15.39
C ALA A 142 -15.75 2.48 -15.10
N GLN A 143 -14.97 1.68 -14.35
CA GLN A 143 -15.38 0.34 -13.93
C GLN A 143 -16.60 0.35 -13.00
N GLY A 144 -16.66 1.31 -12.06
CA GLY A 144 -17.84 1.51 -11.24
C GLY A 144 -19.09 1.84 -12.07
N LEU A 145 -18.94 2.63 -13.13
CA LEU A 145 -20.03 2.95 -14.06
C LEU A 145 -20.48 1.73 -14.89
N ILE A 146 -19.55 0.87 -15.31
CA ILE A 146 -19.87 -0.40 -16.00
C ILE A 146 -20.77 -1.25 -15.11
N VAL A 147 -20.39 -1.42 -13.84
CA VAL A 147 -21.22 -2.14 -12.84
C VAL A 147 -22.57 -1.46 -12.64
N GLN A 148 -22.60 -0.13 -12.52
CA GLN A 148 -23.84 0.63 -12.35
C GLN A 148 -24.82 0.46 -13.52
N ARG A 149 -24.30 0.28 -14.74
CA ARG A 149 -25.11 0.02 -15.94
C ARG A 149 -25.52 -1.45 -16.10
N GLY A 150 -25.20 -2.32 -15.15
CA GLY A 150 -25.51 -3.75 -15.20
C GLY A 150 -24.70 -4.51 -16.26
N LEU A 151 -23.61 -3.93 -16.76
CA LEU A 151 -22.69 -4.58 -17.68
C LEU A 151 -21.69 -5.45 -16.89
N ASP A 152 -21.23 -6.54 -17.50
CA ASP A 152 -20.19 -7.38 -16.89
C ASP A 152 -18.81 -6.67 -16.97
N PRO A 153 -18.24 -6.23 -15.83
CA PRO A 153 -16.94 -5.55 -15.81
C PRO A 153 -15.78 -6.48 -16.19
N TYR A 154 -15.98 -7.79 -16.23
CA TYR A 154 -14.97 -8.75 -16.65
C TYR A 154 -14.96 -9.03 -18.15
N ALA A 155 -16.04 -8.65 -18.85
CA ALA A 155 -16.15 -8.76 -20.31
C ALA A 155 -15.94 -7.41 -21.02
N TYR A 156 -16.38 -6.31 -20.39
CA TYR A 156 -16.37 -4.98 -21.00
C TYR A 156 -15.38 -4.04 -20.31
N GLY A 157 -14.60 -3.32 -21.11
CA GLY A 157 -13.72 -2.25 -20.65
C GLY A 157 -14.38 -0.86 -20.66
N PRO A 158 -13.65 0.19 -20.25
CA PRO A 158 -14.14 1.57 -20.23
C PRO A 158 -14.72 2.09 -21.56
N TYR A 159 -14.24 1.59 -22.71
CA TYR A 159 -14.74 1.97 -24.04
C TYR A 159 -16.26 1.80 -24.20
N TRP A 160 -16.86 0.83 -23.52
CA TRP A 160 -18.30 0.53 -23.61
C TRP A 160 -19.19 1.43 -22.76
N VAL A 161 -18.59 2.36 -21.99
CA VAL A 161 -19.32 3.39 -21.24
C VAL A 161 -18.88 4.80 -21.68
N PRO A 162 -19.17 5.18 -22.94
CA PRO A 162 -18.69 6.43 -23.52
C PRO A 162 -19.21 7.66 -22.77
N GLY A 163 -18.49 8.77 -22.92
CA GLY A 163 -18.73 10.03 -22.23
C GLY A 163 -17.62 10.34 -21.22
N GLN A 164 -17.93 11.21 -20.26
CA GLN A 164 -16.93 11.79 -19.36
C GLN A 164 -16.07 10.77 -18.61
N TYR A 165 -16.61 9.58 -18.31
CA TYR A 165 -15.88 8.51 -17.64
C TYR A 165 -14.83 7.87 -18.55
N ALA A 166 -15.19 7.47 -19.78
CA ALA A 166 -14.25 6.89 -20.72
C ALA A 166 -13.20 7.91 -21.19
N ASP A 167 -13.60 9.17 -21.41
CA ASP A 167 -12.72 10.23 -21.94
C ASP A 167 -11.52 10.57 -21.04
N GLN A 168 -11.59 10.21 -19.75
CA GLN A 168 -10.55 10.51 -18.75
C GLN A 168 -9.64 9.31 -18.43
N VAL A 169 -10.00 8.11 -18.89
CA VAL A 169 -9.22 6.90 -18.66
C VAL A 169 -7.95 6.94 -19.49
N ASP A 170 -6.87 6.39 -18.94
CA ASP A 170 -5.63 6.26 -19.70
C ASP A 170 -5.87 5.40 -20.96
N PRO A 171 -5.46 5.87 -22.17
CA PRO A 171 -5.71 5.15 -23.40
C PRO A 171 -5.26 3.68 -23.39
N MET A 172 -4.21 3.36 -22.62
CA MET A 172 -3.71 1.99 -22.49
C MET A 172 -4.73 1.03 -21.85
N TRP A 173 -5.67 1.55 -21.06
CA TRP A 173 -6.68 0.76 -20.33
C TRP A 173 -8.07 0.78 -20.97
N MET A 174 -8.24 1.48 -22.08
CA MET A 174 -9.55 1.78 -22.66
C MET A 174 -10.34 0.54 -23.07
N LEU A 175 -9.64 -0.47 -23.59
CA LEU A 175 -10.23 -1.74 -24.02
C LEU A 175 -10.07 -2.86 -22.99
N THR A 176 -9.49 -2.58 -21.82
CA THR A 176 -9.10 -3.59 -20.85
C THR A 176 -10.24 -3.87 -19.86
N PRO A 177 -10.78 -5.09 -19.81
CA PRO A 177 -11.74 -5.47 -18.77
C PRO A 177 -11.09 -5.48 -17.38
N ALA A 178 -11.90 -5.41 -16.33
CA ALA A 178 -11.40 -5.26 -14.97
C ALA A 178 -10.59 -6.49 -14.50
N PRO A 179 -9.34 -6.30 -14.03
CA PRO A 179 -8.57 -7.35 -13.36
C PRO A 179 -8.81 -7.38 -11.83
N TYR A 180 -9.75 -6.57 -11.32
CA TYR A 180 -9.99 -6.41 -9.88
C TYR A 180 -11.01 -7.40 -9.35
N GLY A 181 -10.95 -7.67 -8.05
CA GLY A 181 -11.91 -8.57 -7.42
C GLY A 181 -13.27 -7.91 -7.19
N PRO A 182 -14.29 -8.72 -6.83
CA PRO A 182 -15.68 -8.27 -6.72
C PRO A 182 -15.90 -7.16 -5.68
N LEU A 183 -15.17 -7.19 -4.56
CA LEU A 183 -15.30 -6.16 -3.53
C LEU A 183 -14.77 -4.80 -4.00
N ALA A 184 -13.66 -4.78 -4.74
CA ALA A 184 -13.13 -3.53 -5.29
C ALA A 184 -14.13 -2.91 -6.26
N LEU A 185 -14.70 -3.70 -7.16
CA LEU A 185 -15.70 -3.26 -8.13
C LEU A 185 -16.95 -2.67 -7.46
N GLN A 186 -17.43 -3.29 -6.36
CA GLN A 186 -18.57 -2.73 -5.64
C GLN A 186 -18.24 -1.45 -4.86
N VAL A 187 -17.02 -1.32 -4.32
CA VAL A 187 -16.57 -0.07 -3.71
C VAL A 187 -16.49 1.05 -4.76
N GLN A 188 -15.99 0.75 -5.96
CA GLN A 188 -15.96 1.68 -7.07
C GLN A 188 -17.38 2.08 -7.50
N HIS A 189 -18.26 1.09 -7.70
CA HIS A 189 -19.67 1.32 -8.02
C HIS A 189 -20.36 2.22 -6.99
N PHE A 190 -20.15 2.01 -5.70
CA PHE A 190 -20.71 2.86 -4.65
C PHE A 190 -20.28 4.34 -4.80
N ILE A 191 -19.00 4.60 -5.10
CA ILE A 191 -18.52 5.96 -5.35
C ILE A 191 -19.17 6.59 -6.59
N VAL A 192 -19.35 5.82 -7.67
CA VAL A 192 -20.03 6.31 -8.87
C VAL A 192 -21.51 6.60 -8.59
N ALA A 193 -22.20 5.73 -7.85
CA ALA A 193 -23.61 5.89 -7.51
C ALA A 193 -23.90 7.20 -6.76
N ILE A 194 -22.98 7.66 -5.90
CA ILE A 194 -23.13 8.93 -5.17
C ILE A 194 -22.61 10.16 -5.94
N THR A 195 -21.84 9.97 -7.02
CA THR A 195 -21.28 11.07 -7.82
C THR A 195 -22.03 11.33 -9.13
N GLY A 196 -22.90 10.40 -9.54
CA GLY A 196 -23.73 10.55 -10.73
C GLY A 196 -22.89 10.61 -12.00
N ASP A 197 -23.12 11.64 -12.83
CA ASP A 197 -22.42 11.78 -14.12
C ASP A 197 -21.05 12.50 -14.02
N ASN A 198 -20.59 12.85 -12.81
CA ASN A 198 -19.35 13.60 -12.62
C ASN A 198 -18.13 12.68 -12.48
N ALA A 199 -17.53 12.31 -13.62
CA ALA A 199 -16.36 11.42 -13.67
C ALA A 199 -15.14 11.93 -12.89
N TYR A 200 -14.88 13.25 -12.93
CA TYR A 200 -13.75 13.84 -12.22
C TYR A 200 -13.94 13.74 -10.70
N LEU A 201 -15.14 14.09 -10.21
CA LEU A 201 -15.47 13.95 -8.80
C LEU A 201 -15.42 12.49 -8.36
N ALA A 202 -15.94 11.56 -9.18
CA ALA A 202 -15.83 10.12 -8.92
C ALA A 202 -14.37 9.70 -8.73
N ALA A 203 -13.49 10.06 -9.66
CA ALA A 203 -12.06 9.74 -9.60
C ALA A 203 -11.37 10.38 -8.36
N VAL A 204 -11.73 11.61 -8.00
CA VAL A 204 -11.22 12.27 -6.78
C VAL A 204 -11.71 11.55 -5.51
N LEU A 205 -12.98 11.14 -5.47
CA LEU A 205 -13.59 10.44 -4.33
C LEU A 205 -13.20 8.97 -4.23
N MET A 206 -12.57 8.37 -5.25
CA MET A 206 -11.90 7.06 -5.12
C MET A 206 -10.80 7.06 -4.06
N ARG A 207 -10.40 8.24 -3.55
CA ARG A 207 -9.51 8.36 -2.39
C ARG A 207 -10.17 8.03 -1.06
N LEU A 208 -11.49 8.12 -0.93
CA LEU A 208 -12.16 7.88 0.35
C LEU A 208 -11.87 6.47 0.90
N PRO A 209 -11.98 5.39 0.09
CA PRO A 209 -11.54 4.06 0.53
C PRO A 209 -10.07 4.01 0.94
N ALA A 210 -9.18 4.68 0.20
CA ALA A 210 -7.75 4.69 0.50
C ALA A 210 -7.43 5.45 1.80
N LEU A 211 -8.11 6.57 2.08
CA LEU A 211 -7.98 7.31 3.35
C LEU A 211 -8.47 6.49 4.54
N ALA A 212 -9.63 5.83 4.39
CA ALA A 212 -10.14 4.92 5.41
C ALA A 212 -9.15 3.76 5.66
N ALA A 213 -8.54 3.24 4.61
CA ALA A 213 -7.52 2.21 4.70
C ALA A 213 -6.25 2.70 5.41
N VAL A 214 -5.75 3.91 5.12
CA VAL A 214 -4.60 4.52 5.81
C VAL A 214 -4.91 4.78 7.29
N ALA A 215 -6.13 5.24 7.61
CA ALA A 215 -6.58 5.37 8.99
C ALA A 215 -6.60 4.01 9.72
N LEU A 216 -7.08 2.95 9.05
CA LEU A 216 -7.05 1.60 9.57
C LEU A 216 -5.60 1.09 9.76
N LEU A 217 -4.67 1.41 8.85
CA LEU A 217 -3.23 1.11 9.01
C LEU A 217 -2.62 1.85 10.19
N ALA A 218 -2.93 3.14 10.35
CA ALA A 218 -2.50 3.97 11.48
C ALA A 218 -3.01 3.42 12.83
N TRP A 219 -4.14 2.73 12.83
CA TRP A 219 -4.68 2.06 14.00
C TRP A 219 -4.11 0.64 14.22
N THR A 220 -4.03 -0.18 13.16
CA THR A 220 -3.66 -1.60 13.23
C THR A 220 -2.16 -1.82 13.43
N LEU A 221 -1.32 -1.20 12.59
CA LEU A 221 0.12 -1.51 12.56
C LEU A 221 0.84 -1.21 13.89
N PRO A 222 0.57 -0.10 14.60
CA PRO A 222 1.21 0.14 15.89
C PRO A 222 0.80 -0.87 16.96
N ARG A 223 -0.44 -1.38 16.89
CA ARG A 223 -0.96 -2.42 17.80
C ARG A 223 -0.35 -3.78 17.48
N LEU A 224 -0.28 -4.12 16.19
CA LEU A 224 0.40 -5.32 15.72
C LEU A 224 1.88 -5.29 16.12
N ALA A 225 2.57 -4.17 15.91
CA ALA A 225 3.96 -3.98 16.33
C ALA A 225 4.14 -4.25 17.83
N LYS A 226 3.27 -3.70 18.69
CA LYS A 226 3.30 -3.93 20.14
C LYS A 226 3.16 -5.41 20.50
N ARG A 227 2.28 -6.16 19.80
CA ARG A 227 2.11 -7.62 20.00
C ARG A 227 3.38 -8.41 19.70
N PHE A 228 4.19 -7.94 18.76
CA PHE A 228 5.46 -8.56 18.36
C PHE A 228 6.70 -7.88 18.98
N GLY A 229 6.52 -7.06 20.02
CA GLY A 229 7.64 -6.41 20.73
C GLY A 229 8.39 -5.35 19.92
N VAL A 230 7.75 -4.77 18.90
CA VAL A 230 8.29 -3.72 18.03
C VAL A 230 7.73 -2.36 18.46
N SER A 231 8.54 -1.30 18.33
CA SER A 231 8.14 0.06 18.69
C SER A 231 6.94 0.54 17.84
N PRO A 232 5.84 0.98 18.48
CA PRO A 232 4.70 1.58 17.77
C PRO A 232 5.09 2.82 16.94
N SER A 233 6.04 3.62 17.42
CA SER A 233 6.55 4.78 16.68
C SER A 233 7.32 4.36 15.42
N HIS A 234 8.09 3.26 15.49
CA HIS A 234 8.77 2.71 14.32
C HIS A 234 7.76 2.23 13.26
N ALA A 235 6.69 1.55 13.69
CA ALA A 235 5.63 1.10 12.81
C ALA A 235 4.93 2.27 12.12
N LEU A 236 4.55 3.32 12.86
CA LEU A 236 3.97 4.54 12.28
C LEU A 236 4.91 5.17 11.26
N TRP A 237 6.18 5.37 11.62
CA TRP A 237 7.15 6.04 10.75
C TRP A 237 7.47 5.26 9.46
N LEU A 238 7.80 3.97 9.56
CA LEU A 238 8.26 3.20 8.41
C LEU A 238 7.10 2.81 7.48
N ALA A 239 5.91 2.59 8.05
CA ALA A 239 4.77 2.07 7.30
C ALA A 239 3.78 3.16 6.91
N VAL A 240 3.19 3.86 7.89
CA VAL A 240 2.05 4.77 7.64
C VAL A 240 2.53 6.11 7.09
N LEU A 241 3.62 6.64 7.65
CA LEU A 241 4.24 7.89 7.21
C LEU A 241 5.24 7.70 6.07
N ASN A 242 5.30 6.50 5.48
CA ASN A 242 6.14 6.26 4.31
C ASN A 242 5.70 7.23 3.19
N PRO A 243 6.62 8.00 2.57
CA PRO A 243 6.29 8.91 1.48
C PRO A 243 5.47 8.26 0.36
N LEU A 244 5.74 7.00 0.04
CA LEU A 244 5.00 6.27 -0.99
C LEU A 244 3.52 6.02 -0.61
N VAL A 245 3.19 5.89 0.68
CA VAL A 245 1.78 5.80 1.13
C VAL A 245 1.06 7.12 0.83
N ILE A 246 1.68 8.25 1.15
CA ILE A 246 1.07 9.56 0.91
C ILE A 246 0.97 9.84 -0.60
N MET A 247 2.02 9.54 -1.36
CA MET A 247 2.04 9.74 -2.81
C MET A 247 1.02 8.85 -3.55
N HIS A 248 1.00 7.56 -3.25
CA HIS A 248 0.27 6.59 -4.08
C HIS A 248 -1.04 6.10 -3.47
N PHE A 249 -1.06 5.72 -2.18
CA PHE A 249 -2.33 5.31 -1.57
C PHE A 249 -3.28 6.51 -1.49
N VAL A 250 -2.80 7.64 -0.96
CA VAL A 250 -3.65 8.84 -0.84
C VAL A 250 -3.66 9.64 -2.14
N GLY A 251 -2.50 10.08 -2.63
CA GLY A 251 -2.43 10.92 -3.83
C GLY A 251 -2.99 10.26 -5.08
N GLY A 252 -2.52 9.06 -5.40
CA GLY A 252 -2.96 8.26 -6.55
C GLY A 252 -4.28 7.51 -6.37
N ALA A 253 -4.93 7.63 -5.21
CA ALA A 253 -6.17 6.92 -4.90
C ALA A 253 -6.09 5.39 -5.07
N HIS A 254 -4.91 4.79 -4.88
CA HIS A 254 -4.73 3.38 -5.17
C HIS A 254 -5.51 2.50 -4.18
N GLY A 255 -6.42 1.70 -4.74
CA GLY A 255 -7.23 0.74 -3.99
C GLY A 255 -6.42 -0.34 -3.27
N ASP A 256 -5.16 -0.56 -3.66
CA ASP A 256 -4.16 -1.37 -2.95
C ASP A 256 -4.10 -1.07 -1.46
N ALA A 257 -4.34 0.20 -1.06
CA ALA A 257 -4.42 0.61 0.33
C ALA A 257 -5.43 -0.24 1.12
N VAL A 258 -6.62 -0.49 0.56
CA VAL A 258 -7.70 -1.25 1.20
C VAL A 258 -7.27 -2.71 1.39
N MET A 259 -6.72 -3.33 0.35
CA MET A 259 -6.20 -4.70 0.46
C MET A 259 -5.16 -4.81 1.58
N VAL A 260 -4.20 -3.90 1.61
CA VAL A 260 -3.11 -3.89 2.60
C VAL A 260 -3.61 -3.62 4.02
N ALA A 261 -4.60 -2.73 4.18
CA ALA A 261 -5.21 -2.44 5.47
C ALA A 261 -6.01 -3.63 6.01
N LEU A 262 -6.74 -4.34 5.15
CA LEU A 262 -7.42 -5.57 5.49
C LEU A 262 -6.43 -6.69 5.84
N VAL A 263 -5.30 -6.80 5.13
CA VAL A 263 -4.20 -7.71 5.51
C VAL A 263 -3.64 -7.38 6.88
N ALA A 264 -3.33 -6.10 7.16
CA ALA A 264 -2.81 -5.68 8.47
C ALA A 264 -3.81 -5.98 9.60
N LEU A 265 -5.11 -5.75 9.36
CA LEU A 265 -6.18 -6.10 10.28
C LEU A 265 -6.30 -7.61 10.49
N ALA A 266 -6.21 -8.41 9.41
CA ALA A 266 -6.23 -9.86 9.46
C ALA A 266 -5.10 -10.42 10.32
N LEU A 267 -3.87 -9.92 10.12
CA LEU A 267 -2.71 -10.31 10.92
C LEU A 267 -2.85 -9.87 12.38
N TYR A 268 -3.40 -8.68 12.64
CA TYR A 268 -3.69 -8.23 14.00
C TYR A 268 -4.72 -9.12 14.70
N VAL A 269 -5.85 -9.41 14.07
CA VAL A 269 -6.91 -10.27 14.61
C VAL A 269 -6.43 -11.71 14.79
N ALA A 270 -5.69 -12.25 13.83
CA ALA A 270 -5.04 -13.55 13.94
C ALA A 270 -4.04 -13.59 15.10
N SER A 271 -3.30 -12.51 15.35
CA SER A 271 -2.39 -12.43 16.49
C SER A 271 -3.12 -12.54 17.83
N LEU A 272 -4.43 -12.25 17.88
CA LEU A 272 -5.30 -12.42 19.05
C LEU A 272 -5.87 -13.85 19.17
N GLY A 273 -5.42 -14.80 18.36
CA GLY A 273 -5.89 -16.19 18.33
C GLY A 273 -7.14 -16.42 17.47
N ARG A 274 -7.67 -15.39 16.80
CA ARG A 274 -8.88 -15.47 15.97
C ARG A 274 -8.54 -15.78 14.51
N PHE A 275 -7.98 -16.96 14.25
CA PHE A 275 -7.44 -17.32 12.93
C PHE A 275 -8.48 -17.38 11.81
N TRP A 276 -9.68 -17.88 12.11
CA TRP A 276 -10.79 -17.96 11.15
C TRP A 276 -11.25 -16.59 10.67
N VAL A 277 -11.38 -15.63 11.59
CA VAL A 277 -11.68 -14.23 11.25
C VAL A 277 -10.52 -13.60 10.48
N GLY A 278 -9.28 -13.92 10.85
CA GLY A 278 -8.09 -13.56 10.07
C GLY A 278 -8.18 -14.05 8.62
N ALA A 279 -8.49 -15.32 8.39
CA ALA A 279 -8.68 -15.89 7.06
C ALA A 279 -9.82 -15.22 6.28
N ALA A 280 -10.97 -14.96 6.91
CA ALA A 280 -12.07 -14.23 6.26
C ALA A 280 -11.67 -12.79 5.88
N LEU A 281 -10.87 -12.10 6.69
CA LEU A 281 -10.32 -10.79 6.35
C LEU A 281 -9.29 -10.86 5.22
N ILE A 282 -8.50 -11.94 5.13
CA ILE A 282 -7.64 -12.18 3.96
C ILE A 282 -8.49 -12.41 2.70
N ALA A 283 -9.62 -13.10 2.81
CA ALA A 283 -10.55 -13.25 1.70
C ALA A 283 -11.11 -11.90 1.23
N ALA A 284 -11.52 -11.04 2.17
CA ALA A 284 -11.94 -9.67 1.85
C ALA A 284 -10.81 -8.88 1.18
N ALA A 285 -9.58 -8.98 1.69
CA ALA A 285 -8.41 -8.35 1.08
C ALA A 285 -8.17 -8.85 -0.36
N ALA A 286 -8.23 -10.17 -0.57
CA ALA A 286 -8.08 -10.80 -1.88
C ALA A 286 -9.22 -10.43 -2.85
N SER A 287 -10.45 -10.30 -2.34
CA SER A 287 -11.62 -9.86 -3.13
C SER A 287 -11.56 -8.39 -3.52
N TYR A 288 -10.70 -7.61 -2.87
CA TYR A 288 -10.34 -6.27 -3.31
C TYR A 288 -9.19 -6.34 -4.32
N LYS A 289 -8.06 -6.96 -3.91
CA LYS A 289 -6.90 -7.21 -4.76
C LYS A 289 -6.29 -8.57 -4.44
N GLN A 290 -6.26 -9.43 -5.44
CA GLN A 290 -6.01 -10.87 -5.35
C GLN A 290 -4.68 -11.22 -4.68
N THR A 291 -3.66 -10.37 -4.87
CA THR A 291 -2.34 -10.54 -4.25
C THR A 291 -2.41 -10.55 -2.72
N GLY A 292 -3.44 -9.96 -2.11
CA GLY A 292 -3.72 -10.05 -0.68
C GLY A 292 -3.87 -11.49 -0.15
N ALA A 293 -4.26 -12.44 -0.99
CA ALA A 293 -4.36 -13.86 -0.62
C ALA A 293 -3.03 -14.44 -0.12
N LEU A 294 -1.89 -13.96 -0.66
CA LEU A 294 -0.56 -14.41 -0.21
C LEU A 294 -0.30 -14.13 1.26
N ALA A 295 -0.94 -13.12 1.86
CA ALA A 295 -0.75 -12.83 3.27
C ALA A 295 -1.37 -13.88 4.20
N LEU A 296 -2.16 -14.83 3.69
CA LEU A 296 -2.66 -15.98 4.44
C LEU A 296 -1.52 -16.78 5.09
N VAL A 297 -0.33 -16.80 4.47
CA VAL A 297 0.87 -17.45 5.02
C VAL A 297 1.22 -16.92 6.42
N GLY A 298 0.93 -15.66 6.70
CA GLY A 298 1.11 -15.07 8.03
C GLY A 298 0.10 -15.59 9.04
N VAL A 299 -1.17 -15.71 8.67
CA VAL A 299 -2.23 -16.26 9.54
C VAL A 299 -1.97 -17.74 9.84
N ILE A 300 -1.60 -18.52 8.82
CA ILE A 300 -1.18 -19.93 8.97
C ILE A 300 0.02 -20.02 9.92
N GLY A 301 1.03 -19.17 9.72
CA GLY A 301 2.20 -19.14 10.61
C GLY A 301 1.85 -18.84 12.08
N MET A 302 0.89 -17.95 12.34
CA MET A 302 0.41 -17.67 13.71
C MET A 302 -0.37 -18.85 14.30
N ALA A 303 -1.19 -19.54 13.51
CA ALA A 303 -1.90 -20.74 13.94
C ALA A 303 -0.92 -21.88 14.30
N MET A 304 0.13 -22.07 13.48
CA MET A 304 1.19 -23.04 13.78
C MET A 304 1.97 -22.71 15.06
N GLN A 305 2.15 -21.42 15.38
CA GLN A 305 2.78 -20.98 16.63
C GLN A 305 1.89 -21.28 17.83
N ALA A 306 0.59 -21.00 17.74
CA ALA A 306 -0.36 -21.26 18.81
C ALA A 306 -0.46 -22.75 19.16
N ASP A 307 -0.29 -23.63 18.18
CA ASP A 307 -0.36 -25.08 18.38
C ASP A 307 0.92 -25.69 18.97
N GLY A 308 1.99 -24.91 19.21
CA GLY A 308 3.25 -25.41 19.79
C GLY A 308 4.08 -26.35 18.90
N THR A 309 3.56 -26.75 17.75
CA THR A 309 4.17 -27.74 16.83
C THR A 309 5.39 -27.23 16.06
N ALA A 310 5.61 -25.91 16.02
CA ALA A 310 6.69 -25.30 15.23
C ALA A 310 8.11 -25.78 15.62
N GLY A 311 8.30 -26.23 16.87
CA GLY A 311 9.58 -26.73 17.41
C GLY A 311 9.78 -28.24 17.39
N LEU A 312 8.75 -29.04 17.08
CA LEU A 312 8.73 -30.50 17.29
C LEU A 312 9.28 -31.33 16.10
N GLY A 313 10.18 -30.76 15.30
CA GLY A 313 10.78 -31.43 14.13
C GLY A 313 10.03 -31.23 12.80
N ALA A 314 10.62 -31.72 11.70
CA ALA A 314 10.14 -31.45 10.34
C ALA A 314 8.76 -32.08 10.04
N SER A 315 8.54 -33.33 10.47
CA SER A 315 7.28 -34.04 10.20
C SER A 315 6.09 -33.42 10.95
N ALA A 316 6.28 -33.01 12.21
CA ALA A 316 5.26 -32.32 12.98
C ALA A 316 4.94 -30.94 12.38
N ARG A 317 5.97 -30.20 11.93
CA ARG A 317 5.79 -28.93 11.21
C ARG A 317 5.00 -29.12 9.93
N LEU A 318 5.33 -30.14 9.14
CA LEU A 318 4.63 -30.42 7.88
C LEU A 318 3.15 -30.74 8.13
N ARG A 319 2.85 -31.61 9.11
CA ARG A 319 1.45 -31.92 9.47
C ARG A 319 0.68 -30.67 9.93
N SER A 320 1.31 -29.83 10.74
CA SER A 320 0.72 -28.57 11.22
C SER A 320 0.46 -27.59 10.07
N LEU A 321 1.44 -27.45 9.16
CA LEU A 321 1.31 -26.62 7.96
C LEU A 321 0.18 -27.12 7.06
N ILE A 322 0.08 -28.44 6.83
CA ILE A 322 -0.99 -29.04 6.02
C ILE A 322 -2.36 -28.80 6.68
N ARG A 323 -2.48 -29.09 7.99
CA ARG A 323 -3.74 -28.90 8.72
C ARG A 323 -4.22 -27.46 8.64
N HIS A 324 -3.41 -26.50 9.11
CA HIS A 324 -3.79 -25.09 9.11
C HIS A 324 -3.88 -24.51 7.71
N GLY A 325 -3.00 -24.94 6.81
CA GLY A 325 -3.01 -24.57 5.41
C GLY A 325 -4.33 -24.92 4.75
N ILE A 326 -4.78 -26.17 4.85
CA ILE A 326 -6.06 -26.62 4.30
C ILE A 326 -7.20 -25.85 4.98
N THR A 327 -7.27 -25.90 6.30
CA THR A 327 -8.40 -25.35 7.06
C THR A 327 -8.60 -23.85 6.83
N LEU A 328 -7.55 -23.04 6.91
CA LEU A 328 -7.64 -21.59 6.74
C LEU A 328 -7.80 -21.20 5.26
N THR A 329 -7.27 -21.99 4.33
CA THR A 329 -7.51 -21.78 2.89
C THR A 329 -8.97 -22.03 2.55
N LEU A 330 -9.59 -23.11 3.05
CA LEU A 330 -11.01 -23.39 2.83
C LEU A 330 -11.90 -22.25 3.31
N VAL A 331 -11.59 -21.64 4.45
CA VAL A 331 -12.34 -20.50 4.98
C VAL A 331 -12.15 -19.25 4.14
N THR A 332 -10.91 -19.05 3.67
CA THR A 332 -10.60 -17.94 2.77
C THR A 332 -11.38 -18.09 1.46
N ILE A 333 -11.39 -19.29 0.86
CA ILE A 333 -12.15 -19.60 -0.35
C ILE A 333 -13.65 -19.42 -0.10
N ALA A 334 -14.20 -20.01 0.97
CA ALA A 334 -15.62 -19.90 1.29
C ALA A 334 -16.05 -18.43 1.50
N SER A 335 -15.24 -17.64 2.20
CA SER A 335 -15.51 -16.22 2.43
C SER A 335 -15.39 -15.41 1.14
N PHE A 336 -14.40 -15.70 0.30
CA PHE A 336 -14.25 -15.05 -1.02
C PHE A 336 -15.46 -15.37 -1.90
N THR A 337 -15.84 -16.65 -2.00
CA THR A 337 -17.02 -17.09 -2.74
C THR A 337 -18.29 -16.42 -2.22
N ALA A 338 -18.46 -16.29 -0.90
CA ALA A 338 -19.59 -15.58 -0.32
C ALA A 338 -19.63 -14.11 -0.78
N ILE A 339 -18.48 -13.40 -0.77
CA ILE A 339 -18.40 -12.04 -1.29
C ILE A 339 -18.77 -12.01 -2.77
N THR A 340 -18.15 -12.86 -3.60
CA THR A 340 -18.46 -13.00 -5.04
C THR A 340 -19.96 -13.14 -5.27
N VAL A 341 -20.62 -14.10 -4.60
CA VAL A 341 -22.07 -14.33 -4.71
C VAL A 341 -22.88 -13.12 -4.23
N LEU A 342 -22.57 -12.56 -3.07
CA LEU A 342 -23.31 -11.42 -2.50
C LEU A 342 -23.20 -10.16 -3.35
N THR A 343 -22.08 -9.98 -4.04
CA THR A 343 -21.90 -8.86 -4.98
C THR A 343 -22.59 -9.07 -6.32
N GLY A 344 -23.08 -10.28 -6.62
CA GLY A 344 -23.61 -10.65 -7.94
C GLY A 344 -22.56 -10.70 -9.05
N LEU A 345 -21.27 -10.51 -8.72
CA LEU A 345 -20.16 -10.53 -9.66
C LEU A 345 -19.57 -11.93 -9.73
N GLY A 346 -19.21 -12.40 -10.92
CA GLY A 346 -18.64 -13.74 -11.13
C GLY A 346 -17.12 -13.85 -10.90
N TRP A 347 -16.54 -14.94 -11.39
CA TRP A 347 -15.09 -15.21 -11.36
C TRP A 347 -14.32 -14.72 -12.59
N GLY A 348 -14.93 -13.84 -13.40
CA GLY A 348 -14.36 -13.37 -14.67
C GLY A 348 -13.02 -12.64 -14.54
N TRP A 349 -12.70 -12.09 -13.36
CA TRP A 349 -11.37 -11.49 -13.10
C TRP A 349 -10.20 -12.46 -13.31
N THR A 350 -10.44 -13.78 -13.19
CA THR A 350 -9.39 -14.81 -13.33
C THR A 350 -8.78 -14.83 -14.73
N SER A 351 -9.58 -14.63 -15.79
CA SER A 351 -9.06 -14.53 -17.15
C SER A 351 -8.25 -13.27 -17.39
N ASN A 352 -8.49 -12.22 -16.58
CA ASN A 352 -7.86 -10.91 -16.70
C ASN A 352 -6.55 -10.80 -15.90
N LEU A 353 -6.13 -11.85 -15.18
CA LEU A 353 -4.86 -11.89 -14.45
C LEU A 353 -3.62 -11.87 -15.36
N SER A 354 -3.78 -12.13 -16.65
CA SER A 354 -2.73 -12.05 -17.66
C SER A 354 -2.42 -10.61 -18.08
N VAL A 355 -3.33 -9.65 -17.83
CA VAL A 355 -3.17 -8.24 -18.24
C VAL A 355 -1.88 -7.61 -17.70
N PRO A 356 -1.49 -7.79 -16.43
CA PRO A 356 -0.18 -7.29 -15.99
C PRO A 356 0.99 -7.95 -16.73
N ALA A 357 0.90 -9.24 -17.09
CA ALA A 357 2.00 -9.94 -17.76
C ALA A 357 2.26 -9.44 -19.19
N SER A 358 1.29 -8.78 -19.84
CA SER A 358 1.49 -8.18 -21.16
C SER A 358 2.26 -6.86 -21.13
N LEU A 359 2.50 -6.27 -19.97
CA LEU A 359 3.21 -4.99 -19.86
C LEU A 359 4.73 -5.18 -19.83
N ARG A 360 5.44 -4.22 -20.44
CA ARG A 360 6.91 -4.15 -20.43
C ARG A 360 7.40 -3.13 -19.40
N SER A 361 7.44 -3.53 -18.13
CA SER A 361 7.97 -2.71 -17.04
C SER A 361 9.48 -2.90 -16.86
N LEU A 362 10.30 -1.96 -17.34
CA LEU A 362 11.77 -2.04 -17.23
C LEU A 362 12.31 -1.92 -15.80
N ILE A 363 11.48 -1.52 -14.83
CA ILE A 363 11.84 -1.54 -13.41
C ILE A 363 11.61 -2.92 -12.76
N ALA A 364 10.93 -3.84 -13.44
CA ALA A 364 10.75 -5.21 -12.98
C ALA A 364 11.96 -6.05 -13.39
N PRO A 365 12.69 -6.69 -12.44
CA PRO A 365 13.92 -7.41 -12.77
C PRO A 365 13.78 -8.47 -13.87
N PRO A 366 12.75 -9.36 -13.87
CA PRO A 366 12.61 -10.36 -14.93
C PRO A 366 12.41 -9.75 -16.31
N THR A 367 11.57 -8.71 -16.39
CA THR A 367 11.27 -8.00 -17.64
C THR A 367 12.47 -7.21 -18.13
N PHE A 368 13.24 -6.57 -17.24
CA PHE A 368 14.47 -5.89 -17.59
C PHE A 368 15.50 -6.85 -18.19
N VAL A 369 15.71 -8.01 -17.56
CA VAL A 369 16.62 -9.06 -18.06
C VAL A 369 16.17 -9.54 -19.43
N GLY A 370 14.89 -9.88 -19.58
CA GLY A 370 14.34 -10.34 -20.86
C GLY A 370 14.46 -9.30 -21.97
N ALA A 371 14.16 -8.02 -21.67
CA ALA A 371 14.28 -6.92 -22.62
C ALA A 371 15.74 -6.65 -23.02
N SER A 372 16.68 -6.79 -22.08
CA SER A 372 18.12 -6.68 -22.38
C SER A 372 18.58 -7.79 -23.32
N ILE A 373 18.14 -9.03 -23.08
CA ILE A 373 18.45 -10.18 -23.95
C ILE A 373 17.83 -9.98 -25.33
N GLU A 374 16.54 -9.61 -25.41
CA GLU A 374 15.84 -9.28 -26.67
C GLU A 374 16.63 -8.22 -27.46
N TRP A 375 17.10 -7.16 -26.79
CA TRP A 375 17.90 -6.11 -27.42
C TRP A 375 19.20 -6.64 -28.03
N PHE A 376 19.96 -7.45 -27.30
CA PHE A 376 21.19 -8.07 -27.83
C PHE A 376 20.93 -9.05 -28.96
N MET A 377 19.84 -9.84 -28.90
CA MET A 377 19.46 -10.77 -29.98
C MET A 377 19.10 -10.02 -31.26
N ASN A 378 18.40 -8.88 -31.14
CA ASN A 378 18.10 -8.01 -32.27
C ASN A 378 19.37 -7.41 -32.87
N LEU A 379 20.33 -6.96 -32.05
CA LEU A 379 21.63 -6.49 -32.52
C LEU A 379 22.45 -7.57 -33.24
N ALA A 380 22.30 -8.83 -32.83
CA ALA A 380 22.93 -9.99 -33.46
C ALA A 380 22.23 -10.45 -34.75
N GLY A 381 21.18 -9.76 -35.21
CA GLY A 381 20.45 -10.09 -36.44
C GLY A 381 19.56 -11.34 -36.33
N MET A 382 19.19 -11.75 -35.11
CA MET A 382 18.27 -12.88 -34.94
C MET A 382 16.86 -12.55 -35.45
N PRO A 383 16.06 -13.54 -35.89
CA PRO A 383 14.68 -13.31 -36.28
C PRO A 383 13.87 -12.66 -35.16
N LEU A 384 13.07 -11.64 -35.50
CA LEU A 384 12.32 -10.83 -34.53
C LEU A 384 11.41 -11.69 -33.63
N ALA A 385 10.77 -12.72 -34.18
CA ALA A 385 9.94 -13.66 -33.43
C ALA A 385 10.74 -14.41 -32.35
N THR A 386 11.99 -14.78 -32.65
CA THR A 386 12.89 -15.47 -31.72
C THR A 386 13.37 -14.50 -30.63
N ALA A 387 13.76 -13.28 -30.99
CA ALA A 387 14.20 -12.26 -30.04
C ALA A 387 13.07 -11.86 -29.07
N ALA A 388 11.85 -11.68 -29.58
CA ALA A 388 10.69 -11.28 -28.78
C ALA A 388 10.30 -12.31 -27.70
N ALA A 389 10.70 -13.58 -27.85
CA ALA A 389 10.44 -14.62 -26.86
C ALA A 389 11.25 -14.44 -25.55
N ALA A 390 12.34 -13.65 -25.57
CA ALA A 390 13.21 -13.49 -24.39
C ALA A 390 12.49 -12.87 -23.18
N VAL A 391 11.60 -11.90 -23.42
CA VAL A 391 10.80 -11.24 -22.36
C VAL A 391 9.86 -12.21 -21.63
N PRO A 392 8.91 -12.88 -22.31
CA PRO A 392 7.99 -13.80 -21.63
C PRO A 392 8.71 -15.00 -20.98
N ILE A 393 9.82 -15.47 -21.55
CA ILE A 393 10.66 -16.51 -20.93
C ILE A 393 11.26 -16.00 -19.62
N ALA A 394 11.90 -14.82 -19.62
CA ALA A 394 12.49 -14.25 -18.41
C ALA A 394 11.43 -13.97 -17.34
N GLN A 395 10.25 -13.46 -17.73
CA GLN A 395 9.11 -13.28 -16.83
C GLN A 395 8.64 -14.59 -16.21
N SER A 396 8.57 -15.67 -17.00
CA SER A 396 8.20 -17.01 -16.52
C SER A 396 9.21 -17.56 -15.52
N ILE A 397 10.51 -17.39 -15.80
CA ILE A 397 11.59 -17.74 -14.86
C ILE A 397 11.46 -16.92 -13.56
N GLY A 398 11.19 -15.61 -13.68
CA GLY A 398 10.91 -14.74 -12.53
C GLY A 398 9.79 -15.29 -11.65
N LEU A 399 8.64 -15.62 -12.24
CA LEU A 399 7.51 -16.19 -11.51
C LEU A 399 7.84 -17.52 -10.82
N LEU A 400 8.60 -18.40 -11.46
CA LEU A 400 9.07 -19.65 -10.85
C LEU A 400 10.00 -19.39 -9.66
N VAL A 401 10.95 -18.48 -9.80
CA VAL A 401 11.83 -18.06 -8.69
C VAL A 401 11.02 -17.47 -7.55
N GLY A 402 9.99 -16.67 -7.86
CA GLY A 402 9.02 -16.14 -6.91
C GLY A 402 8.30 -17.24 -6.13
N LEU A 403 7.73 -18.21 -6.83
CA LEU A 403 7.01 -19.34 -6.24
C LEU A 403 7.91 -20.16 -5.30
N VAL A 404 9.14 -20.48 -5.74
CA VAL A 404 10.13 -21.18 -4.92
C VAL A 404 10.49 -20.34 -3.68
N SER A 405 10.74 -19.05 -3.85
CA SER A 405 11.06 -18.14 -2.75
C SER A 405 9.94 -18.05 -1.72
N ILE A 406 8.68 -17.97 -2.17
CA ILE A 406 7.49 -17.99 -1.31
C ILE A 406 7.40 -19.33 -0.57
N GLY A 407 7.59 -20.47 -1.24
CA GLY A 407 7.62 -21.79 -0.60
C GLY A 407 8.69 -21.89 0.50
N VAL A 408 9.89 -21.36 0.24
CA VAL A 408 10.98 -21.27 1.23
C VAL A 408 10.57 -20.38 2.40
N ILE A 409 9.95 -19.22 2.14
CA ILE A 409 9.45 -18.31 3.18
C ILE A 409 8.40 -19.00 4.05
N VAL A 410 7.41 -19.67 3.45
CA VAL A 410 6.36 -20.42 4.15
C VAL A 410 7.00 -21.49 5.05
N TRP A 411 7.96 -22.25 4.54
CA TRP A 411 8.57 -23.35 5.29
C TRP A 411 9.54 -22.88 6.40
N ARG A 412 10.39 -21.90 6.11
CA ARG A 412 11.51 -21.48 6.98
C ARG A 412 11.13 -20.32 7.90
N VAL A 413 10.40 -19.34 7.37
CA VAL A 413 10.11 -18.06 8.05
C VAL A 413 8.73 -18.07 8.69
N GLY A 414 7.70 -18.58 8.00
CA GLY A 414 6.29 -18.60 8.43
C GLY A 414 6.09 -19.00 9.89
N PRO A 415 6.54 -20.20 10.32
CA PRO A 415 6.36 -20.68 11.69
C PRO A 415 7.08 -19.85 12.76
N ARG A 416 8.07 -19.03 12.39
CA ARG A 416 8.91 -18.28 13.35
C ARG A 416 8.57 -16.80 13.38
N LYS A 417 8.29 -16.21 12.22
CA LYS A 417 8.09 -14.78 12.00
C LYS A 417 6.93 -14.58 11.02
N PRO A 418 5.67 -14.85 11.43
CA PRO A 418 4.52 -14.87 10.53
C PRO A 418 4.28 -13.54 9.80
N VAL A 419 4.42 -12.41 10.50
CA VAL A 419 4.29 -11.08 9.88
C VAL A 419 5.37 -10.84 8.83
N LEU A 420 6.61 -11.24 9.10
CA LEU A 420 7.71 -11.17 8.13
C LEU A 420 7.49 -12.13 6.95
N ALA A 421 6.87 -13.28 7.17
CA ALA A 421 6.55 -14.22 6.10
C ALA A 421 5.50 -13.66 5.15
N ALA A 422 4.43 -13.03 5.68
CA ALA A 422 3.45 -12.33 4.86
C ALA A 422 4.08 -11.17 4.07
N ALA A 423 4.86 -10.31 4.76
CA ALA A 423 5.58 -9.22 4.12
C ALA A 423 6.55 -9.71 3.02
N GLY A 424 7.32 -10.75 3.34
CA GLY A 424 8.30 -11.35 2.45
C GLY A 424 7.67 -12.04 1.25
N ALA A 425 6.53 -12.73 1.41
CA ALA A 425 5.83 -13.38 0.30
C ALA A 425 5.29 -12.34 -0.69
N LEU A 426 4.69 -11.26 -0.20
CA LEU A 426 4.24 -10.14 -1.04
C LEU A 426 5.40 -9.46 -1.75
N LEU A 427 6.51 -9.16 -1.04
CA LEU A 427 7.69 -8.54 -1.66
C LEU A 427 8.41 -9.47 -2.64
N ALA A 428 8.43 -10.78 -2.37
CA ALA A 428 8.98 -11.76 -3.29
C ALA A 428 8.19 -11.77 -4.60
N LEU A 429 6.84 -11.80 -4.53
CA LEU A 429 5.98 -11.68 -5.71
C LEU A 429 6.26 -10.39 -6.50
N VAL A 430 6.42 -9.26 -5.81
CA VAL A 430 6.71 -7.97 -6.48
C VAL A 430 8.07 -8.01 -7.17
N ALA A 431 9.11 -8.47 -6.49
CA ALA A 431 10.46 -8.51 -7.05
C ALA A 431 10.61 -9.51 -8.21
N SER A 432 9.82 -10.59 -8.19
CA SER A 432 9.88 -11.67 -9.16
C SER A 432 8.80 -11.59 -10.25
N GLY A 433 7.89 -10.62 -10.15
CA GLY A 433 6.78 -10.44 -11.07
C GLY A 433 7.19 -9.79 -12.39
N PRO A 434 6.33 -9.87 -13.42
CA PRO A 434 6.59 -9.24 -14.72
C PRO A 434 6.51 -7.71 -14.67
N VAL A 435 5.81 -7.16 -13.68
CA VAL A 435 5.56 -5.73 -13.55
C VAL A 435 5.77 -5.28 -12.12
N ILE A 436 6.42 -4.12 -11.98
CA ILE A 436 6.51 -3.40 -10.73
C ILE A 436 5.96 -2.00 -10.96
N HIS A 437 5.03 -1.58 -10.10
CA HIS A 437 4.68 -0.18 -9.93
C HIS A 437 5.13 0.29 -8.54
N PRO A 438 5.39 1.60 -8.34
CA PRO A 438 5.90 2.12 -7.07
C PRO A 438 5.09 1.69 -5.83
N TRP A 439 3.76 1.64 -5.96
CA TRP A 439 2.87 1.25 -4.88
C TRP A 439 2.85 -0.25 -4.57
N TYR A 440 3.36 -1.11 -5.45
CA TYR A 440 3.44 -2.56 -5.20
C TYR A 440 4.37 -2.88 -4.03
N LEU A 441 5.40 -2.06 -3.83
CA LEU A 441 6.28 -2.19 -2.67
C LEU A 441 5.55 -2.04 -1.33
N LEU A 442 4.44 -1.29 -1.31
CA LEU A 442 3.68 -1.07 -0.09
C LEU A 442 2.96 -2.34 0.36
N TRP A 443 2.73 -3.33 -0.51
CA TRP A 443 2.05 -4.57 -0.17
C TRP A 443 2.69 -5.28 1.02
N GLY A 444 4.00 -5.53 0.94
CA GLY A 444 4.76 -6.07 2.07
C GLY A 444 5.56 -5.01 2.83
N GLY A 445 5.93 -3.89 2.19
CA GLY A 445 6.78 -2.86 2.78
C GLY A 445 6.20 -2.22 4.04
N VAL A 446 4.89 -1.97 4.07
CA VAL A 446 4.23 -1.42 5.28
C VAL A 446 4.15 -2.44 6.41
N LEU A 447 4.04 -3.73 6.10
CA LEU A 447 4.02 -4.80 7.10
C LEU A 447 5.38 -4.92 7.81
N LEU A 448 6.48 -4.56 7.12
CA LEU A 448 7.81 -4.51 7.74
C LEU A 448 7.90 -3.52 8.90
N GLY A 449 7.02 -2.51 8.97
CA GLY A 449 6.93 -1.60 10.12
C GLY A 449 6.55 -2.30 11.43
N ALA A 450 5.84 -3.43 11.36
CA ALA A 450 5.51 -4.27 12.51
C ALA A 450 6.53 -5.39 12.77
N VAL A 451 7.66 -5.41 12.05
CA VAL A 451 8.72 -6.42 12.18
C VAL A 451 9.98 -5.78 12.76
N ARG A 452 10.69 -6.53 13.62
CA ARG A 452 12.00 -6.10 14.12
C ARG A 452 13.04 -6.22 13.01
N LEU A 453 13.35 -5.09 12.37
CA LEU A 453 14.37 -4.99 11.32
C LEU A 453 15.74 -4.70 11.92
N SER A 454 16.80 -5.22 11.27
CA SER A 454 18.17 -4.76 11.52
C SER A 454 18.37 -3.36 10.94
N GLU A 455 19.36 -2.60 11.43
CA GLU A 455 19.68 -1.28 10.88
C GLU A 455 19.98 -1.34 9.37
N ARG A 456 20.63 -2.42 8.91
CA ARG A 456 20.90 -2.68 7.48
C ARG A 456 19.60 -2.83 6.69
N ALA A 457 18.66 -3.63 7.19
CA ALA A 457 17.36 -3.82 6.55
C ALA A 457 16.54 -2.53 6.55
N THR A 458 16.51 -1.78 7.64
CA THR A 458 15.85 -0.46 7.68
C THR A 458 16.45 0.51 6.66
N ARG A 459 17.79 0.54 6.53
CA ARG A 459 18.47 1.36 5.51
C ARG A 459 18.13 0.92 4.09
N ALA A 460 17.96 -0.38 3.84
CA ALA A 460 17.53 -0.90 2.54
C ALA A 460 16.09 -0.45 2.21
N VAL A 461 15.15 -0.54 3.18
CA VAL A 461 13.77 -0.04 2.98
C VAL A 461 13.76 1.46 2.72
N ILE A 462 14.58 2.24 3.43
CA ILE A 462 14.74 3.68 3.16
C ILE A 462 15.23 3.90 1.73
N PHE A 463 16.31 3.22 1.32
CA PHE A 463 16.87 3.36 -0.01
C PHE A 463 15.85 3.04 -1.10
N VAL A 464 15.14 1.92 -0.97
CA VAL A 464 14.11 1.50 -1.92
C VAL A 464 12.97 2.52 -1.95
N THR A 465 12.54 3.03 -0.80
CA THR A 465 11.52 4.10 -0.72
C THR A 465 11.98 5.35 -1.46
N LEU A 466 13.22 5.81 -1.22
CA LEU A 466 13.78 6.99 -1.88
C LEU A 466 13.93 6.79 -3.39
N PHE A 467 14.33 5.60 -3.84
CA PHE A 467 14.40 5.25 -5.25
C PHE A 467 13.04 5.43 -5.92
N PHE A 468 11.97 4.91 -5.34
CA PHE A 468 10.63 5.01 -5.94
C PHE A 468 9.98 6.39 -5.79
N VAL A 469 10.31 7.16 -4.75
CA VAL A 469 9.94 8.59 -4.70
C VAL A 469 10.65 9.35 -5.82
N THR A 470 11.94 9.07 -6.05
CA THR A 470 12.71 9.67 -7.16
C THR A 470 12.10 9.28 -8.50
N TYR A 471 11.76 8.00 -8.67
CA TYR A 471 11.13 7.51 -9.88
C TYR A 471 9.83 8.26 -10.18
N GLY A 472 8.94 8.43 -9.19
CA GLY A 472 7.70 9.21 -9.36
C GLY A 472 7.94 10.70 -9.66
N ALA A 473 9.01 11.29 -9.10
CA ALA A 473 9.40 12.66 -9.44
C ALA A 473 9.91 12.78 -10.89
N VAL A 474 10.75 11.84 -11.32
CA VAL A 474 11.25 11.78 -12.71
C VAL A 474 10.11 11.57 -13.69
N ASP A 475 9.22 10.62 -13.41
CA ASP A 475 8.04 10.35 -14.23
C ASP A 475 7.19 11.62 -14.42
N ALA A 476 6.85 12.32 -13.34
CA ALA A 476 6.14 13.59 -13.41
C ALA A 476 6.89 14.66 -14.23
N THR A 477 8.23 14.74 -14.12
CA THR A 477 9.02 15.70 -14.92
C THR A 477 9.03 15.36 -16.40
N VAL A 478 9.05 14.07 -16.75
CA VAL A 478 8.99 13.58 -18.12
C VAL A 478 7.61 13.87 -18.71
N SER A 479 6.53 13.58 -17.97
CA SER A 479 5.17 13.91 -18.40
C SER A 479 4.95 15.41 -18.60
N ASN A 480 5.65 16.25 -17.84
CA ASN A 480 5.66 17.71 -18.02
C ASN A 480 6.67 18.21 -19.07
N GLY A 481 7.39 17.34 -19.78
CA GLY A 481 8.40 17.74 -20.79
C GLY A 481 9.61 18.48 -20.20
N THR A 482 9.88 18.29 -18.91
CA THR A 482 10.91 18.97 -18.10
C THR A 482 11.97 18.00 -17.57
N TRP A 483 12.30 16.97 -18.34
CA TRP A 483 13.13 15.82 -17.94
C TRP A 483 14.49 16.20 -17.31
N ALA A 484 15.10 17.31 -17.73
CA ALA A 484 16.36 17.80 -17.16
C ALA A 484 16.25 18.07 -15.65
N LEU A 485 15.11 18.59 -15.18
CA LEU A 485 14.83 18.77 -13.74
C LEU A 485 14.74 17.43 -13.01
N GLY A 486 14.19 16.40 -13.65
CA GLY A 486 14.12 15.04 -13.10
C GLY A 486 15.50 14.45 -12.84
N VAL A 487 16.43 14.61 -13.78
CA VAL A 487 17.83 14.16 -13.63
C VAL A 487 18.49 14.89 -12.45
N SER A 488 18.33 16.20 -12.35
CA SER A 488 18.87 16.99 -11.22
C SER A 488 18.28 16.56 -9.87
N ALA A 489 16.96 16.30 -9.81
CA ALA A 489 16.29 15.82 -8.61
C ALA A 489 16.81 14.44 -8.18
N ALA A 490 17.04 13.53 -9.13
CA ALA A 490 17.62 12.22 -8.86
C ALA A 490 19.04 12.30 -8.29
N ILE A 491 19.89 13.15 -8.88
CA ILE A 491 21.26 13.39 -8.40
C ILE A 491 21.24 13.95 -6.97
N TRP A 492 20.38 14.94 -6.70
CA TRP A 492 20.24 15.53 -5.36
C TRP A 492 19.77 14.49 -4.31
N MET A 493 18.77 13.68 -4.65
CA MET A 493 18.25 12.61 -3.79
C MET A 493 19.35 11.60 -3.42
N ILE A 494 20.17 11.19 -4.39
CA ILE A 494 21.32 10.31 -4.18
C ILE A 494 22.35 10.97 -3.24
N GLY A 495 22.68 12.25 -3.48
CA GLY A 495 23.60 13.01 -2.62
C GLY A 495 23.13 13.08 -1.16
N ARG A 496 21.83 13.33 -0.93
CA ARG A 496 21.24 13.39 0.42
C ARG A 496 21.28 12.05 1.13
N PHE A 497 21.02 10.96 0.41
CA PHE A 497 21.15 9.62 0.97
C PHE A 497 22.58 9.32 1.43
N VAL A 498 23.59 9.68 0.62
CA VAL A 498 25.01 9.51 0.96
C VAL A 498 25.40 10.33 2.20
N VAL A 499 24.97 11.59 2.27
CA VAL A 499 25.22 12.46 3.44
C VAL A 499 24.57 11.91 4.70
N SER A 500 23.34 11.40 4.61
CA SER A 500 22.63 10.79 5.75
C SER A 500 23.33 9.53 6.29
N ARG A 501 24.10 8.81 5.44
CA ARG A 501 24.95 7.69 5.87
C ARG A 501 26.16 8.18 6.66
N ARG A 502 26.81 9.25 6.21
CA ARG A 502 28.05 9.79 6.83
C ARG A 502 27.80 10.40 8.21
N GLY A 503 26.68 11.09 8.41
CA GLY A 503 26.30 11.64 9.71
C GLY A 503 25.87 10.62 10.78
N SER A 504 25.93 9.31 10.49
CA SER A 504 25.59 8.23 11.42
C SER A 504 26.81 7.44 11.94
N GLY A 505 28.02 7.91 11.63
CA GLY A 505 29.24 7.43 12.27
C GLY A 505 29.50 8.15 13.58
N GLU A 506 28.76 7.80 14.63
CA GLU A 506 29.26 8.03 16.00
C GLU A 506 30.34 6.96 16.27
N PRO A 507 31.47 7.31 16.90
CA PRO A 507 32.47 6.33 17.28
C PRO A 507 31.85 5.32 18.23
N ALA A 508 32.15 4.03 18.02
CA ALA A 508 31.76 2.97 18.92
C ALA A 508 32.18 3.34 20.34
N ALA A 509 31.23 3.39 21.28
CA ALA A 509 31.55 3.57 22.69
C ALA A 509 32.55 2.48 23.11
N PRO A 510 33.64 2.81 23.80
CA PRO A 510 34.62 1.82 24.21
C PRO A 510 33.93 0.80 25.11
N GLU A 511 34.04 -0.46 24.70
CA GLU A 511 33.61 -1.63 25.44
C GLU A 511 34.23 -1.55 26.84
N ARG A 512 33.43 -1.28 27.87
CA ARG A 512 33.87 -1.36 29.26
C ARG A 512 34.26 -2.81 29.50
N ALA A 513 35.56 -3.08 29.46
CA ALA A 513 36.15 -4.34 29.86
C ALA A 513 35.60 -4.72 31.24
N MET A 514 34.79 -5.77 31.24
CA MET A 514 34.27 -6.41 32.43
C MET A 514 35.47 -7.01 33.16
N ARG A 515 35.94 -6.33 34.22
CA ARG A 515 36.98 -6.89 35.10
C ARG A 515 36.43 -8.17 35.73
N PRO A 516 37.17 -9.30 35.71
CA PRO A 516 36.77 -10.49 36.43
C PRO A 516 36.86 -10.20 37.93
N VAL A 517 35.74 -10.35 38.63
CA VAL A 517 35.73 -10.41 40.09
C VAL A 517 36.29 -11.78 40.46
N GLY A 518 37.55 -11.79 40.89
CA GLY A 518 38.21 -12.97 41.43
C GLY A 518 37.56 -13.42 42.74
N ALA A 519 37.43 -14.73 42.88
CA ALA A 519 37.17 -15.39 44.14
C ALA A 519 38.47 -15.54 44.95
N SER A 520 38.31 -15.45 46.28
CA SER A 520 39.14 -16.02 47.36
C SER A 520 39.91 -15.06 48.28
N ALA A 521 39.69 -15.33 49.58
CA ALA A 521 40.55 -15.13 50.76
C ALA A 521 40.41 -13.84 51.58
N ALA A 522 39.47 -13.83 52.54
CA ALA A 522 39.73 -13.77 53.98
C ALA A 522 38.43 -14.09 54.75
#